data_AF-A0A9E3XHX8-F1
#
_entry.id   AF-A0A9E3XHX8-F1
#
_cell.length_a   1.000
_cell.length_b   1.000
_cell.length_c   1.000
_cell.angle_alpha   90.00
_cell.angle_beta   90.00
_cell.angle_gamma   90.00
#
_symmetry.space_group_name_H-M   'P 1'
#
loop_
_entity.id
_entity.type
_entity.pdbx_description
1 polymer ?
#
loop_
_entity_poly.entity_id
_entity_poly.type
_entity_poly.pdbx_seq_one_letter_code
_entity_poly.pdbx_strand_id
1 'polypeptide(L)'
;KEVGPALFYSLLIITLSFMPVFTLQAQEGRLFKPLAFTKTYAMAASALLAITIVPVLMGYFIRGRITPEAKNPVNRFLIRLYRPVIHFVLRFKWSTIVAALAILVISIFPVEHIGSEFMPPLNEGDLLYMPTTDPGVSITKARELLQQTDKIIKSFPEVHHVFGKIGRAETATDPAPLSMIET
;
A
#
# COMPACT_ATOMS: atom_id res chain seq x y z
N LYS A 1 -33.31 4.93 -12.00
CA LYS A 1 -32.86 5.59 -13.25
C LYS A 1 -31.69 6.54 -13.04
N GLU A 2 -31.57 7.22 -11.89
CA GLU A 2 -30.51 8.23 -11.67
C GLU A 2 -29.13 7.67 -11.26
N VAL A 3 -29.09 6.49 -10.65
CA VAL A 3 -27.85 5.97 -10.03
C VAL A 3 -26.91 5.25 -11.01
N GLY A 4 -27.46 4.66 -12.09
CA GLY A 4 -26.68 3.88 -13.06
C GLY A 4 -25.60 4.69 -13.79
N PRO A 5 -25.95 5.81 -14.43
CA PRO A 5 -24.97 6.69 -15.06
C PRO A 5 -23.95 7.24 -14.05
N ALA A 6 -24.39 7.66 -12.87
CA ALA A 6 -23.51 8.22 -11.85
C ALA A 6 -22.43 7.22 -11.38
N LEU A 7 -22.81 5.96 -11.14
CA LEU A 7 -21.87 4.91 -10.75
C LEU A 7 -20.86 4.59 -11.87
N PHE A 8 -21.34 4.51 -13.12
CA PHE A 8 -20.46 4.28 -14.26
C PHE A 8 -19.44 5.40 -14.43
N TYR A 9 -19.88 6.67 -14.44
CA TYR A 9 -18.97 7.81 -14.57
C TYR A 9 -17.99 7.88 -13.41
N SER A 10 -18.41 7.59 -12.18
CA SER A 10 -17.52 7.53 -11.02
C SER A 10 -16.42 6.47 -11.19
N LEU A 11 -16.79 5.24 -11.55
CA LEU A 11 -15.82 4.16 -11.78
C LEU A 11 -14.88 4.44 -12.96
N LEU A 12 -15.39 5.09 -14.01
CA LEU A 12 -14.59 5.49 -15.17
C LEU A 12 -13.58 6.57 -14.80
N ILE A 13 -13.98 7.59 -14.02
CA ILE A 13 -13.07 8.62 -13.51
C ILE A 13 -11.99 7.99 -12.62
N ILE A 14 -12.36 7.08 -11.72
CA ILE A 14 -11.39 6.35 -10.87
C ILE A 14 -10.39 5.59 -11.75
N THR A 15 -10.85 4.93 -12.80
CA THR A 15 -10.01 4.18 -13.73
C THR A 15 -9.01 5.09 -14.45
N LEU A 16 -9.49 6.21 -14.99
CA LEU A 16 -8.65 7.17 -15.72
C LEU A 16 -7.68 7.92 -14.79
N SER A 17 -8.08 8.22 -13.56
CA SER A 17 -7.24 8.91 -12.57
C SER A 17 -5.96 8.13 -12.22
N PHE A 18 -5.95 6.82 -12.48
CA PHE A 18 -4.81 5.95 -12.21
C PHE A 18 -3.86 5.79 -13.40
N MET A 19 -4.23 6.32 -14.58
CA MET A 19 -3.41 6.24 -15.79
C MET A 19 -1.99 6.81 -15.61
N PRO A 20 -1.74 7.87 -14.83
CA PRO A 20 -0.39 8.38 -14.59
C PRO A 20 0.54 7.34 -13.95
N VAL A 21 0.05 6.34 -13.22
CA VAL A 21 0.90 5.31 -12.60
C VAL A 21 1.67 4.48 -13.66
N PHE A 22 1.13 4.37 -14.88
CA PHE A 22 1.82 3.67 -15.97
C PHE A 22 3.05 4.42 -16.51
N THR A 23 3.21 5.70 -16.19
CA THR A 23 4.39 6.49 -16.56
C THR A 23 5.60 6.19 -15.68
N LEU A 24 5.41 5.52 -14.53
CA LEU A 24 6.50 5.09 -13.64
C LEU A 24 7.50 4.17 -14.39
N GLN A 25 8.78 4.44 -14.21
CA GLN A 25 9.88 3.73 -14.87
C GLN A 25 10.67 2.87 -13.87
N ALA A 26 11.63 2.09 -14.39
CA ALA A 26 12.57 1.31 -13.60
C ALA A 26 11.91 0.39 -12.54
N GLN A 27 12.44 0.39 -11.32
CA GLN A 27 12.03 -0.51 -10.24
C GLN A 27 10.63 -0.20 -9.71
N GLU A 28 10.28 1.08 -9.51
CA GLU A 28 8.95 1.52 -9.11
C GLU A 28 7.90 1.05 -10.13
N GLY A 29 8.18 1.23 -11.42
CA GLY A 29 7.30 0.77 -12.49
C GLY A 29 7.08 -0.74 -12.48
N ARG A 30 8.13 -1.55 -12.23
CA ARG A 30 7.99 -3.02 -12.13
C ARG A 30 7.15 -3.45 -10.94
N LEU A 31 7.24 -2.73 -9.82
CA LEU A 31 6.47 -3.02 -8.61
C LEU A 31 5.00 -2.60 -8.75
N PHE A 32 4.74 -1.40 -9.30
CA PHE A 32 3.39 -0.80 -9.31
C PHE A 32 2.57 -1.08 -10.58
N LYS A 33 3.19 -1.39 -11.73
CA LYS A 33 2.43 -1.69 -12.96
C LYS A 33 1.52 -2.91 -12.84
N PRO A 34 1.95 -4.06 -12.29
CA PRO A 34 1.06 -5.20 -12.09
C PRO A 34 -0.15 -4.86 -11.22
N LEU A 35 0.06 -4.09 -10.15
CA LEU A 35 -1.00 -3.58 -9.26
C LEU A 35 -1.96 -2.63 -10.00
N ALA A 36 -1.43 -1.74 -10.84
CA ALA A 36 -2.23 -0.82 -11.64
C ALA A 36 -3.08 -1.58 -12.67
N PHE A 37 -2.52 -2.57 -13.36
CA PHE A 37 -3.26 -3.39 -14.31
C PHE A 37 -4.43 -4.14 -13.68
N THR A 38 -4.19 -4.85 -12.56
CA THR A 38 -5.24 -5.63 -11.90
C THR A 38 -6.38 -4.73 -11.42
N LYS A 39 -6.06 -3.58 -10.81
CA LYS A 39 -7.05 -2.58 -10.41
C LYS A 39 -7.83 -2.02 -11.60
N THR A 40 -7.15 -1.61 -12.66
CA THR A 40 -7.78 -1.01 -13.84
C THR A 40 -8.72 -2.00 -14.54
N TYR A 41 -8.31 -3.26 -14.70
CA TYR A 41 -9.16 -4.30 -15.27
C TYR A 41 -10.37 -4.62 -14.37
N ALA A 42 -10.16 -4.72 -13.05
CA ALA A 42 -11.24 -4.94 -12.10
C ALA A 42 -12.27 -3.80 -12.10
N MET A 43 -11.82 -2.55 -12.16
CA MET A 43 -12.70 -1.38 -12.22
C MET A 43 -13.43 -1.27 -13.55
N ALA A 44 -12.75 -1.54 -14.67
CA ALA A 44 -13.37 -1.56 -15.99
C ALA A 44 -14.46 -2.64 -16.08
N ALA A 45 -14.18 -3.86 -15.62
CA ALA A 45 -15.16 -4.93 -15.53
C ALA A 45 -16.33 -4.52 -14.60
N SER A 46 -16.02 -3.96 -13.42
CA SER A 46 -17.03 -3.49 -12.46
C SER A 46 -17.94 -2.42 -13.04
N ALA A 47 -17.41 -1.49 -13.84
CA ALA A 47 -18.18 -0.44 -14.51
C ALA A 47 -19.16 -1.03 -15.53
N LEU A 48 -18.73 -2.03 -16.32
CA LEU A 48 -19.59 -2.75 -17.25
C LEU A 48 -20.69 -3.53 -16.52
N LEU A 49 -20.32 -4.23 -15.43
CA LEU A 49 -21.27 -4.98 -14.60
C LEU A 49 -22.28 -4.07 -13.90
N ALA A 50 -21.88 -2.86 -13.51
CA ALA A 50 -22.74 -1.87 -12.85
C ALA A 50 -23.88 -1.37 -13.73
N ILE A 51 -23.69 -1.32 -15.06
CA ILE A 51 -24.76 -0.96 -16.00
C ILE A 51 -25.57 -2.18 -16.43
N THR A 52 -24.93 -3.35 -16.55
CA THR A 52 -25.57 -4.55 -17.13
C THR A 52 -26.22 -5.44 -16.07
N ILE A 53 -25.41 -6.08 -15.22
CA ILE A 53 -25.86 -7.10 -14.27
C ILE A 53 -26.53 -6.47 -13.04
N VAL A 54 -25.99 -5.38 -12.51
CA VAL A 54 -26.48 -4.79 -11.26
C VAL A 54 -27.97 -4.38 -11.33
N PRO A 55 -28.47 -3.70 -12.38
CA PRO A 55 -29.90 -3.38 -12.48
C PRO A 55 -30.80 -4.61 -12.59
N VAL A 56 -30.34 -5.66 -13.30
CA VAL A 56 -31.08 -6.91 -13.47
C VAL A 56 -31.18 -7.65 -12.13
N LEU A 57 -30.07 -7.79 -11.42
CA LEU A 57 -30.03 -8.43 -10.10
C LEU A 57 -30.84 -7.64 -9.08
N MET A 58 -30.78 -6.31 -9.08
CA MET A 58 -31.64 -5.48 -8.24
C MET A 58 -33.12 -5.76 -8.51
N GLY A 59 -33.54 -5.83 -9.77
CA GLY A 59 -34.94 -6.14 -10.11
C GLY A 59 -35.37 -7.58 -9.77
N TYR A 60 -34.43 -8.53 -9.74
CA TYR A 60 -34.70 -9.92 -9.41
C TYR A 60 -34.76 -10.17 -7.90
N PHE A 61 -33.76 -9.69 -7.16
CA PHE A 61 -33.60 -9.95 -5.72
C PHE A 61 -34.31 -8.91 -4.84
N ILE A 62 -34.36 -7.65 -5.24
CA ILE A 62 -35.02 -6.58 -4.46
C ILE A 62 -36.50 -6.57 -4.83
N ARG A 63 -37.21 -7.62 -4.40
CA ARG A 63 -38.67 -7.74 -4.54
C ARG A 63 -39.31 -7.63 -3.15
N GLY A 64 -40.16 -6.62 -2.96
CA GLY A 64 -40.86 -6.39 -1.69
C GLY A 64 -41.17 -4.91 -1.43
N ARG A 65 -41.81 -4.62 -0.29
CA ARG A 65 -42.00 -3.24 0.19
C ARG A 65 -40.68 -2.72 0.75
N ILE A 66 -39.95 -1.92 -0.03
CA ILE A 66 -38.81 -1.16 0.49
C ILE A 66 -39.33 -0.31 1.65
N THR A 67 -38.90 -0.63 2.87
CA THR A 67 -39.29 0.15 4.04
C THR A 67 -38.67 1.53 3.91
N PRO A 68 -39.46 2.61 4.10
CA PRO A 68 -38.93 3.96 4.04
C PRO A 68 -37.74 4.09 4.99
N GLU A 69 -36.67 4.72 4.53
CA GLU A 69 -35.43 4.95 5.28
C GLU A 69 -35.65 5.48 6.70
N ALA A 70 -36.72 6.26 6.91
CA ALA A 70 -37.11 6.82 8.21
C ALA A 70 -37.67 5.80 9.23
N LYS A 71 -38.07 4.59 8.79
CA LYS A 71 -38.54 3.52 9.68
C LYS A 71 -37.40 2.73 10.33
N ASN A 72 -36.20 2.75 9.74
CA ASN A 72 -35.05 2.07 10.34
C ASN A 72 -34.54 2.89 11.55
N PRO A 73 -34.52 2.31 12.76
CA PRO A 73 -34.11 3.03 13.97
C PRO A 73 -32.67 3.57 13.88
N VAL A 74 -31.76 2.83 13.25
CA VAL A 74 -30.37 3.24 13.04
C VAL A 74 -30.32 4.47 12.12
N ASN A 75 -30.98 4.39 10.97
CA ASN A 75 -30.95 5.49 10.01
C ASN A 75 -31.62 6.75 10.57
N ARG A 76 -32.71 6.59 11.34
CA ARG A 76 -33.36 7.71 12.02
C ARG A 76 -32.44 8.39 13.04
N PHE A 77 -31.67 7.61 13.81
CA PHE A 77 -30.68 8.15 14.74
C PHE A 77 -29.57 8.90 13.99
N LEU A 78 -29.00 8.32 12.94
CA LEU A 78 -27.97 8.96 12.11
C LEU A 78 -28.46 10.26 11.47
N ILE A 79 -29.67 10.27 10.90
CA ILE A 79 -30.29 11.47 10.31
C ILE A 79 -30.53 12.54 11.39
N ARG A 80 -30.94 12.15 12.60
CA ARG A 80 -31.15 13.09 13.72
C ARG A 80 -29.85 13.76 14.14
N LEU A 81 -28.72 13.06 14.08
CA LEU A 81 -27.39 13.63 14.36
C LEU A 81 -26.86 14.48 13.20
N TYR A 82 -27.06 14.02 11.96
CA TYR A 82 -26.57 14.70 10.75
C TYR A 82 -27.28 16.02 10.45
N ARG A 83 -28.62 16.07 10.60
CA ARG A 83 -29.43 17.25 10.30
C ARG A 83 -28.97 18.53 11.03
N PRO A 84 -28.75 18.56 12.36
CA PRO A 84 -28.31 19.77 13.04
C PRO A 84 -26.93 20.24 12.57
N VAL A 85 -26.02 19.30 12.27
CA VAL A 85 -24.67 19.62 11.75
C VAL A 85 -24.76 20.31 10.40
N ILE A 86 -25.56 19.79 9.46
CA ILE A 86 -25.78 20.46 8.16
C ILE A 86 -26.37 21.86 8.33
N HIS A 87 -27.40 22.02 9.17
CA HIS A 87 -28.05 23.32 9.32
C HIS A 87 -27.08 24.35 9.89
N PHE A 88 -26.20 23.93 10.80
CA PHE A 88 -25.13 24.76 11.32
C PHE A 88 -24.11 25.14 10.23
N VAL A 89 -23.63 24.16 9.45
CA VAL A 89 -22.68 24.36 8.35
C VAL A 89 -23.22 25.29 7.26
N LEU A 90 -24.49 25.13 6.88
CA LEU A 90 -25.15 25.96 5.87
C LEU A 90 -25.44 27.38 6.37
N ARG A 91 -25.74 27.55 7.66
CA ARG A 91 -25.95 28.88 8.27
C ARG A 91 -24.69 29.73 8.23
N PHE A 92 -23.52 29.13 8.46
CA PHE A 92 -22.23 29.82 8.47
C PHE A 92 -21.33 29.37 7.31
N LYS A 93 -21.87 29.35 6.09
CA LYS A 93 -21.17 28.85 4.87
C LYS A 93 -19.75 29.42 4.68
N TRP A 94 -19.55 30.71 4.91
CA TRP A 94 -18.24 31.35 4.78
C TRP A 94 -17.27 30.88 5.86
N SER A 95 -17.72 30.77 7.11
CA SER A 95 -16.90 30.23 8.20
C SER A 95 -16.50 28.78 7.93
N THR A 96 -17.41 27.95 7.39
CA THR A 96 -17.10 26.57 7.00
C THR A 96 -16.05 26.51 5.90
N ILE A 97 -16.16 27.35 4.87
CA ILE A 97 -15.17 27.41 3.78
C ILE A 97 -13.80 27.85 4.32
N VAL A 98 -13.76 28.89 5.16
CA VAL A 98 -12.51 29.36 5.79
C VAL A 98 -11.91 28.28 6.69
N ALA A 99 -12.73 27.58 7.48
CA ALA A 99 -12.26 26.48 8.32
C ALA A 99 -11.70 25.32 7.48
N ALA A 100 -12.36 24.94 6.38
CA ALA A 100 -11.86 23.90 5.48
C ALA A 100 -10.52 24.30 4.84
N LEU A 101 -10.39 25.56 4.41
CA LEU A 101 -9.14 26.09 3.87
C LEU A 101 -8.04 26.14 4.94
N ALA A 102 -8.37 26.56 6.16
CA ALA A 102 -7.43 26.55 7.28
C ALA A 102 -6.94 25.14 7.60
N ILE A 103 -7.83 24.14 7.62
CA ILE A 103 -7.46 22.74 7.81
C ILE A 103 -6.51 22.26 6.69
N LEU A 104 -6.80 22.64 5.43
CA LEU A 104 -5.93 22.30 4.31
C LEU A 104 -4.54 22.92 4.47
N VAL A 105 -4.44 24.19 4.87
CA VAL A 105 -3.15 24.85 5.13
C VAL A 105 -2.43 24.20 6.31
N ILE A 106 -3.13 23.89 7.39
CA ILE A 106 -2.57 23.21 8.57
C ILE A 106 -2.05 21.81 8.19
N SER A 107 -2.70 21.12 7.24
CA SER A 107 -2.26 19.80 6.78
C SER A 107 -0.91 19.79 6.06
N ILE A 108 -0.40 20.96 5.65
CA ILE A 108 0.94 21.10 5.06
C ILE A 108 2.02 20.83 6.13
N PHE A 109 1.78 21.26 7.37
CA PHE A 109 2.74 21.09 8.47
C PHE A 109 3.16 19.62 8.68
N PRO A 110 2.25 18.64 8.89
CA PRO A 110 2.66 17.24 9.04
C PRO A 110 3.31 16.67 7.78
N VAL A 111 2.89 17.11 6.57
CA VAL A 111 3.49 16.64 5.31
C VAL A 111 4.97 16.99 5.23
N GLU A 112 5.38 18.16 5.71
CA GLU A 112 6.79 18.56 5.76
C GLU A 112 7.62 17.78 6.79
N HIS A 113 6.97 17.21 7.81
CA HIS A 113 7.64 16.43 8.86
C HIS A 113 7.68 14.93 8.57
N ILE A 114 7.03 14.47 7.50
CA ILE A 114 7.09 13.07 7.06
C ILE A 114 8.39 12.85 6.29
N GLY A 115 9.19 11.89 6.74
CA GLY A 115 10.41 11.47 6.03
C GLY A 115 10.09 10.86 4.66
N SER A 116 11.08 10.87 3.77
CA SER A 116 10.97 10.23 2.45
C SER A 116 11.78 8.94 2.46
N GLU A 117 11.12 7.83 2.13
CA GLU A 117 11.74 6.54 1.87
C GLU A 117 11.31 6.04 0.48
N PHE A 118 12.20 5.36 -0.23
CA PHE A 118 11.89 4.82 -1.56
C PHE A 118 10.85 3.70 -1.50
N MET A 119 10.99 2.80 -0.52
CA MET A 119 10.03 1.73 -0.21
C MET A 119 10.17 1.36 1.27
N PRO A 120 9.07 0.97 1.95
CA PRO A 120 9.16 0.51 3.32
C PRO A 120 10.03 -0.75 3.40
N PRO A 121 10.81 -0.94 4.47
CA PRO A 121 11.62 -2.14 4.63
C PRO A 121 10.71 -3.36 4.64
N LEU A 122 11.00 -4.32 3.76
CA LEU A 122 10.28 -5.59 3.68
C LEU A 122 10.85 -6.53 4.73
N ASN A 123 9.97 -7.15 5.51
CA ASN A 123 10.36 -8.22 6.42
C ASN A 123 10.26 -9.55 5.67
N GLU A 124 11.40 -10.05 5.19
CA GLU A 124 11.51 -11.30 4.44
C GLU A 124 11.55 -12.54 5.35
N GLY A 125 11.66 -12.35 6.67
CA GLY A 125 11.76 -13.41 7.67
C GLY A 125 13.17 -13.95 7.87
N ASP A 126 14.11 -13.54 7.02
CA ASP A 126 15.54 -13.69 7.15
C ASP A 126 16.24 -12.33 7.04
N LEU A 127 17.54 -12.31 7.28
CA LEU A 127 18.38 -11.14 7.14
C LEU A 127 19.75 -11.58 6.65
N LEU A 128 20.37 -10.73 5.82
CA LEU A 128 21.71 -10.98 5.29
C LEU A 128 22.72 -10.12 6.07
N TYR A 129 23.56 -10.77 6.88
CA TYR A 129 24.63 -10.11 7.61
C TYR A 129 25.90 -10.04 6.74
N MET A 130 26.30 -8.83 6.37
CA MET A 130 27.40 -8.59 5.42
C MET A 130 28.55 -7.74 6.00
N PRO A 131 29.32 -8.21 7.00
CA PRO A 131 30.46 -7.46 7.50
C PRO A 131 31.64 -7.57 6.52
N THR A 132 32.42 -6.49 6.45
CA THR A 132 33.67 -6.45 5.68
C THR A 132 34.88 -6.50 6.60
N THR A 133 35.94 -7.16 6.16
CA THR A 133 37.23 -7.27 6.87
C THR A 133 38.38 -6.77 5.99
N ASP A 134 39.62 -6.89 6.48
CA ASP A 134 40.82 -6.45 5.76
C ASP A 134 40.94 -7.18 4.39
N PRO A 135 41.10 -6.46 3.27
CA PRO A 135 41.32 -7.05 1.94
C PRO A 135 42.47 -8.06 1.87
N GLY A 136 43.46 -7.95 2.76
CA GLY A 136 44.62 -8.86 2.82
C GLY A 136 44.42 -10.13 3.66
N VAL A 137 43.21 -10.41 4.16
CA VAL A 137 42.95 -11.56 5.03
C VAL A 137 43.26 -12.89 4.32
N SER A 138 43.94 -13.80 5.02
CA SER A 138 44.18 -15.14 4.49
C SER A 138 42.89 -15.95 4.47
N ILE A 139 42.72 -16.84 3.48
CA ILE A 139 41.52 -17.70 3.34
C ILE A 139 41.26 -18.49 4.63
N THR A 140 42.32 -18.98 5.28
CA THR A 140 42.21 -19.72 6.53
C THR A 140 41.66 -18.86 7.66
N LYS A 141 42.14 -17.61 7.80
CA LYS A 141 41.65 -16.70 8.84
C LYS A 141 40.23 -16.23 8.55
N ALA A 142 39.92 -15.98 7.28
CA ALA A 142 38.61 -15.60 6.80
C ALA A 142 37.57 -16.70 7.16
N ARG A 143 37.90 -17.98 6.92
CA ARG A 143 37.06 -19.13 7.30
C ARG A 143 36.87 -19.24 8.82
N GLU A 144 37.91 -18.96 9.61
CA GLU A 144 37.81 -18.95 11.07
C GLU A 144 36.83 -17.87 11.54
N LEU A 145 36.93 -16.66 10.98
CA LEU A 145 36.03 -15.54 11.30
C LEU A 145 34.58 -15.84 10.92
N LEU A 146 34.34 -16.47 9.76
CA LEU A 146 33.03 -16.93 9.35
C LEU A 146 32.42 -17.89 10.40
N GLN A 147 33.15 -18.94 10.77
CA GLN A 147 32.67 -19.92 11.75
C GLN A 147 32.43 -19.33 13.14
N GLN A 148 33.23 -18.35 13.55
CA GLN A 148 33.02 -17.64 14.81
C GLN A 148 31.75 -16.79 14.75
N THR A 149 31.57 -16.05 13.65
CA THR A 149 30.39 -15.22 13.41
C THR A 149 29.11 -16.06 13.39
N ASP A 150 29.10 -17.18 12.64
CA ASP A 150 27.94 -18.06 12.54
C ASP A 150 27.51 -18.62 13.90
N LYS A 151 28.49 -19.02 14.73
CA LYS A 151 28.23 -19.52 16.10
C LYS A 151 27.63 -18.46 16.99
N ILE A 152 28.10 -17.22 16.90
CA ILE A 152 27.57 -16.10 17.66
C ILE A 152 26.14 -15.80 17.21
N ILE A 153 25.90 -15.71 15.90
CA ILE A 153 24.55 -15.46 15.36
C ILE A 153 23.58 -16.58 15.77
N LYS A 154 24.02 -17.83 15.74
CA LYS A 154 23.21 -18.98 16.15
C LYS A 154 22.90 -19.02 17.66
N SER A 155 23.61 -18.25 18.48
CA SER A 155 23.35 -18.17 19.91
C SER A 155 22.08 -17.39 20.27
N PHE A 156 21.59 -16.55 19.36
CA PHE A 156 20.33 -15.82 19.54
C PHE A 156 19.13 -16.77 19.36
N PRO A 157 18.19 -16.80 20.32
CA PRO A 157 17.04 -17.73 20.27
C PRO A 157 16.10 -17.47 19.08
N GLU A 158 16.10 -16.27 18.52
CA GLU A 158 15.32 -15.89 17.34
C GLU A 158 15.83 -16.55 16.05
N VAL A 159 17.08 -17.04 16.03
CA VAL A 159 17.74 -17.53 14.81
C VAL A 159 17.58 -19.05 14.63
N HIS A 160 16.79 -19.44 13.63
CA HIS A 160 16.55 -20.85 13.29
C HIS A 160 17.71 -21.53 12.55
N HIS A 161 18.29 -20.86 11.55
CA HIS A 161 19.39 -21.37 10.74
C HIS A 161 20.36 -20.25 10.42
N VAL A 162 21.62 -20.61 10.19
CA VAL A 162 22.71 -19.70 9.83
C VAL A 162 23.49 -20.36 8.71
N PHE A 163 23.78 -19.62 7.64
CA PHE A 163 24.50 -20.13 6.49
C PHE A 163 25.60 -19.15 6.06
N GLY A 164 26.79 -19.34 6.62
CA GLY A 164 27.95 -18.53 6.25
C GLY A 164 28.51 -18.84 4.87
N LYS A 165 28.73 -17.79 4.07
CA LYS A 165 29.49 -17.76 2.82
C LYS A 165 30.64 -16.78 2.95
N ILE A 166 31.80 -17.11 2.38
CA ILE A 166 32.94 -16.20 2.30
C ILE A 166 33.58 -16.23 0.92
N GLY A 167 33.87 -15.05 0.38
CA GLY A 167 34.21 -14.90 -1.03
C GLY A 167 33.01 -15.15 -1.94
N ARG A 168 33.28 -15.37 -3.23
CA ARG A 168 32.26 -15.52 -4.28
C ARG A 168 31.84 -16.97 -4.49
N ALA A 169 30.58 -17.17 -4.85
CA ALA A 169 30.10 -18.37 -5.51
C ALA A 169 30.60 -18.43 -6.97
N GLU A 170 30.54 -19.62 -7.60
CA GLU A 170 30.92 -19.83 -9.01
C GLU A 170 29.85 -19.29 -9.98
N THR A 171 29.55 -18.00 -9.88
CA THR A 171 28.63 -17.30 -10.78
C THR A 171 29.14 -15.90 -11.08
N ALA A 172 28.88 -15.42 -12.30
CA ALA A 172 29.21 -14.05 -12.69
C ALA A 172 28.37 -12.99 -11.95
N THR A 173 27.31 -13.40 -11.26
CA THR A 173 26.41 -12.52 -10.51
C THR A 173 26.84 -12.25 -9.07
N ASP A 174 27.89 -12.92 -8.58
CA ASP A 174 28.38 -12.79 -7.21
C ASP A 174 29.74 -12.06 -7.19
N PRO A 175 29.77 -10.75 -6.87
CA PRO A 175 31.00 -9.97 -6.85
C PRO A 175 31.73 -10.03 -5.50
N ALA A 176 31.30 -10.86 -4.53
CA ALA A 176 31.80 -10.81 -3.17
C ALA A 176 33.31 -11.12 -3.08
N PRO A 177 34.13 -10.18 -2.57
CA PRO A 177 35.55 -10.43 -2.35
C PRO A 177 35.76 -11.37 -1.16
N LEU A 178 36.95 -11.98 -1.04
CA LEU A 178 37.32 -12.81 0.11
C LEU A 178 37.26 -12.08 1.46
N SER A 179 37.21 -10.75 1.45
CA SER A 179 37.09 -9.88 2.61
C SER A 179 35.64 -9.59 3.02
N MET A 180 34.65 -10.14 2.34
CA MET A 180 33.23 -10.01 2.67
C MET A 180 32.70 -11.35 3.15
N ILE A 181 32.12 -11.34 4.35
CA ILE A 181 31.34 -12.45 4.89
C ILE A 181 29.87 -12.18 4.55
N GLU A 182 29.12 -13.21 4.20
CA GLU A 182 27.67 -13.17 4.07
C GLU A 182 27.08 -14.29 4.92
N THR A 183 26.13 -14.01 5.79
CA THR A 183 25.59 -14.99 6.77
C THR A 183 24.13 -14.73 7.09
#